data_AF-A0A0F9WCH0-F1
#
_entry.id   AF-A0A0F9WCH0-F1
#
_cell.length_a   1.000
_cell.length_b   1.000
_cell.length_c   1.000
_cell.angle_alpha   90.00
_cell.angle_beta   90.00
_cell.angle_gamma   90.00
#
_symmetry.space_group_name_H-M   'P 1'
#
loop_
_entity.id
_entity.type
_entity.pdbx_description
1 polymer ?
#
loop_
_entity_poly.entity_id
_entity_poly.type
_entity_poly.pdbx_seq_one_letter_code
_entity_poly.pdbx_strand_id
1 'polypeptide(L)'
;SRTVDDIRKTVFRQKELILKGFDMLKKGGVMVYSTCSVLTKENEEVVTYLLTKRPNAKVVGCDVDVGRPGFPTFRGTAYHPSMSLTRRIYPHVHNMDGFFYAKIQKK
;
A
#
# COMPACT_ATOMS: atom_id res chain seq x y z
N SER A 1 22.52 7.97 -3.74
CA SER A 1 21.14 8.13 -4.26
C SER A 1 20.60 6.75 -4.66
N ARG A 2 19.28 6.50 -4.56
CA ARG A 2 18.68 5.21 -4.97
C ARG A 2 18.64 5.13 -6.50
N THR A 3 19.06 4.02 -7.08
CA THR A 3 18.94 3.77 -8.53
C THR A 3 17.57 3.19 -8.88
N VAL A 4 17.21 3.19 -10.17
CA VAL A 4 15.97 2.56 -10.65
C VAL A 4 15.94 1.06 -10.34
N ASP A 5 17.09 0.40 -10.42
CA ASP A 5 17.19 -1.03 -10.13
C ASP A 5 17.05 -1.33 -8.64
N ASP A 6 17.54 -0.44 -7.76
CA ASP A 6 17.29 -0.55 -6.31
C ASP A 6 15.80 -0.45 -5.99
N ILE A 7 15.07 0.46 -6.68
CA ILE A 7 13.62 0.59 -6.52
C ILE A 7 12.93 -0.69 -6.99
N ARG A 8 13.29 -1.23 -8.16
CA ARG A 8 12.70 -2.47 -8.68
C ARG A 8 12.91 -3.65 -7.73
N LYS A 9 14.13 -3.83 -7.22
CA LYS A 9 14.47 -4.89 -6.24
C LYS A 9 13.66 -4.72 -4.95
N THR A 10 13.53 -3.48 -4.47
CA THR A 10 12.75 -3.19 -3.26
C THR A 10 11.27 -3.49 -3.45
N VAL A 11 10.67 -3.04 -4.56
CA VAL A 11 9.27 -3.29 -4.89
C VAL A 11 9.00 -4.79 -5.04
N PHE A 12 9.90 -5.53 -5.70
CA PHE A 12 9.80 -6.98 -5.81
C PHE A 12 9.76 -7.64 -4.43
N ARG A 13 10.70 -7.28 -3.55
CA ARG A 13 10.75 -7.82 -2.19
C ARG A 13 9.52 -7.44 -1.36
N GLN A 14 9.03 -6.22 -1.47
CA GLN A 14 7.80 -5.77 -0.80
C GLN A 14 6.59 -6.57 -1.26
N LYS A 15 6.48 -6.88 -2.56
CA LYS A 15 5.42 -7.75 -3.12
C LYS A 15 5.49 -9.17 -2.58
N GLU A 16 6.67 -9.73 -2.35
CA GLU A 16 6.79 -11.06 -1.74
C GLU A 16 6.42 -11.03 -0.25
N LEU A 17 6.90 -10.01 0.49
CA LEU A 17 6.65 -9.87 1.92
C LEU A 17 5.16 -9.66 2.23
N ILE A 18 4.48 -8.82 1.45
CA ILE A 18 3.06 -8.54 1.67
C ILE A 18 2.19 -9.79 1.44
N LEU A 19 2.53 -10.63 0.46
CA LEU A 19 1.83 -11.89 0.23
C LEU A 19 2.01 -12.85 1.39
N LYS A 20 3.26 -13.07 1.83
CA LYS A 20 3.56 -13.97 2.95
C LYS A 20 2.92 -13.48 4.25
N GLY A 21 3.02 -12.18 4.55
CA GLY A 21 2.41 -11.59 5.73
C GLY A 21 0.89 -11.75 5.75
N PHE A 22 0.23 -11.55 4.60
CA PHE A 22 -1.21 -11.76 4.49
C PHE A 22 -1.62 -13.24 4.63
N ASP A 23 -0.84 -14.16 4.06
CA ASP A 23 -1.12 -15.58 4.13
C ASP A 23 -1.06 -16.12 5.57
N MET A 24 -0.20 -15.54 6.41
CA MET A 24 -0.09 -15.84 7.85
C MET A 24 -1.30 -15.40 8.69
N LEU A 25 -2.16 -14.51 8.18
CA LEU A 25 -3.34 -14.08 8.92
C LEU A 25 -4.35 -15.23 9.06
N LYS A 26 -4.97 -15.33 10.23
CA LYS A 26 -6.22 -16.08 10.41
C LYS A 26 -7.37 -15.41 9.66
N LYS A 27 -8.46 -16.16 9.41
CA LYS A 27 -9.71 -15.60 8.87
C LYS A 27 -10.21 -14.46 9.77
N GLY A 28 -10.63 -13.34 9.18
CA GLY A 28 -11.00 -12.11 9.88
C GLY A 28 -9.81 -11.28 10.37
N GLY A 29 -8.58 -11.79 10.27
CA GLY A 29 -7.36 -11.10 10.70
C GLY A 29 -7.08 -9.84 9.88
N VAL A 30 -6.35 -8.91 10.49
CA VAL A 30 -6.00 -7.61 9.89
C VAL A 30 -4.49 -7.48 9.84
N MET A 31 -3.98 -6.99 8.71
CA MET A 31 -2.61 -6.56 8.51
C MET A 31 -2.60 -5.08 8.12
N VAL A 32 -1.59 -4.36 8.59
CA VAL A 32 -1.28 -3.01 8.08
C VAL A 32 -0.04 -3.11 7.22
N TYR A 33 -0.15 -2.63 5.98
CA TYR A 33 0.99 -2.41 5.11
C TYR A 33 1.36 -0.94 5.17
N SER A 34 2.65 -0.63 5.38
CA SER A 34 3.13 0.75 5.46
C SER A 34 4.54 0.92 4.95
N THR A 35 4.85 2.10 4.41
CA THR A 35 6.17 2.46 3.88
C THR A 35 6.50 3.92 4.19
N CYS A 36 7.79 4.24 4.35
CA CYS A 36 8.29 5.62 4.38
C CYS A 36 8.67 6.09 2.96
N SER A 37 7.74 5.96 2.01
CA SER A 37 7.95 6.34 0.61
C SER A 37 6.72 7.03 0.02
N VAL A 38 6.97 7.93 -0.92
CA VAL A 38 5.93 8.60 -1.73
C VAL A 38 5.78 7.97 -3.12
N LEU A 39 6.55 6.93 -3.46
CA LEU A 39 6.50 6.31 -4.78
C LEU A 39 5.29 5.39 -4.91
N THR A 40 4.46 5.58 -5.94
CA THR A 40 3.28 4.71 -6.18
C THR A 40 3.66 3.25 -6.42
N LYS A 41 4.86 3.01 -6.96
CA LYS A 41 5.41 1.66 -7.17
C LYS A 41 5.66 0.89 -5.87
N GLU A 42 6.04 1.58 -4.81
CA GLU A 42 6.24 1.00 -3.48
C GLU A 42 4.93 0.98 -2.67
N ASN A 43 3.87 1.64 -3.16
CA ASN A 43 2.64 1.87 -2.39
C ASN A 43 1.45 1.17 -3.06
N GLU A 44 0.67 1.89 -3.87
CA GLU A 44 -0.55 1.38 -4.52
C GLU A 44 -0.29 0.15 -5.40
N GLU A 45 0.87 0.08 -6.05
CA GLU A 45 1.22 -1.07 -6.88
C GLU A 45 1.41 -2.35 -6.05
N VAL A 46 2.01 -2.25 -4.87
CA VAL A 46 2.23 -3.40 -3.97
C VAL A 46 0.91 -3.87 -3.37
N VAL A 47 0.07 -2.93 -2.92
CA VAL A 47 -1.24 -3.27 -2.35
C VAL A 47 -2.17 -3.84 -3.43
N THR A 48 -2.22 -3.23 -4.62
CA THR A 48 -2.99 -3.76 -5.76
C THR A 48 -2.51 -5.16 -6.13
N TYR A 49 -1.21 -5.41 -6.12
CA TYR A 49 -0.65 -6.74 -6.39
C TYR A 49 -1.16 -7.80 -5.38
N LEU A 50 -1.22 -7.49 -4.08
CA LEU A 50 -1.81 -8.37 -3.08
C LEU A 50 -3.28 -8.69 -3.41
N LEU A 51 -4.09 -7.66 -3.65
CA LEU A 51 -5.53 -7.82 -3.90
C LEU A 51 -5.80 -8.67 -5.15
N THR A 52 -4.99 -8.52 -6.20
CA THR A 52 -5.09 -9.35 -7.40
C THR A 52 -4.71 -10.81 -7.14
N LYS A 53 -3.73 -11.07 -6.27
CA LYS A 53 -3.23 -12.43 -5.97
C LYS A 53 -4.00 -13.15 -4.87
N ARG A 54 -4.76 -12.42 -4.04
CA ARG A 54 -5.52 -12.95 -2.89
C ARG A 54 -6.93 -12.38 -2.89
N PRO A 55 -7.92 -13.06 -3.51
CA PRO A 55 -9.30 -12.56 -3.61
C PRO A 55 -10.02 -12.38 -2.26
N ASN A 56 -9.52 -13.00 -1.19
CA ASN A 56 -10.00 -12.83 0.18
C ASN A 56 -9.37 -11.62 0.90
N ALA A 57 -8.44 -10.90 0.27
CA ALA A 57 -7.93 -9.64 0.79
C ALA A 57 -8.89 -8.49 0.48
N LYS A 58 -9.18 -7.65 1.48
CA LYS A 58 -9.98 -6.44 1.32
C LYS A 58 -9.30 -5.28 2.01
N VAL A 59 -9.08 -4.17 1.29
CA VAL A 59 -8.70 -2.91 1.92
C VAL A 59 -9.91 -2.37 2.67
N VAL A 60 -9.69 -2.03 3.94
CA VAL A 60 -10.68 -1.41 4.81
C VAL A 60 -10.19 -0.03 5.22
N GLY A 61 -11.12 0.88 5.49
CA GLY A 61 -10.78 2.22 5.96
C GLY A 61 -9.97 2.17 7.26
N CYS A 62 -8.99 3.05 7.35
CA CYS A 62 -8.31 3.34 8.61
C CYS A 62 -9.16 4.35 9.40
N ASP A 63 -9.33 4.09 10.70
CA ASP A 63 -10.06 4.96 11.63
C ASP A 63 -9.23 6.18 12.07
N VAL A 64 -8.21 6.52 11.28
CA VAL A 64 -7.24 7.60 11.55
C VAL A 64 -7.41 8.67 10.49
N ASP A 65 -7.69 9.90 10.93
CA ASP A 65 -7.93 11.05 10.06
C ASP A 65 -6.63 11.81 9.72
N VAL A 66 -5.60 11.05 9.32
CA VAL A 66 -4.29 11.61 8.97
C VAL A 66 -3.90 11.18 7.57
N GLY A 67 -3.55 12.14 6.73
CA GLY A 67 -3.10 11.90 5.36
C GLY A 67 -4.21 12.02 4.31
N ARG A 68 -3.77 12.20 3.07
CA ARG A 68 -4.63 12.25 1.88
C ARG A 68 -4.99 10.84 1.42
N PRO A 69 -6.15 10.64 0.76
CA PRO A 69 -6.47 9.38 0.10
C PRO A 69 -5.37 8.93 -0.87
N GLY A 70 -5.17 7.62 -0.97
CA GLY A 70 -4.32 7.03 -2.01
C GLY A 70 -4.93 7.16 -3.41
N PHE A 71 -4.18 6.73 -4.42
CA PHE A 71 -4.56 6.92 -5.82
C PHE A 71 -5.21 5.68 -6.44
N PRO A 72 -6.50 5.72 -6.84
CA PRO A 72 -7.08 4.68 -7.69
C PRO A 72 -6.49 4.71 -9.11
N THR A 73 -6.04 5.87 -9.58
CA THR A 73 -5.37 6.04 -10.88
C THR A 73 -4.23 7.03 -10.74
N PHE A 74 -3.10 6.77 -11.39
CA PHE A 74 -1.96 7.68 -11.41
C PHE A 74 -1.19 7.56 -12.72
N ARG A 75 -0.97 8.69 -13.41
CA ARG A 75 -0.20 8.77 -14.68
C ARG A 75 -0.59 7.69 -15.70
N GLY A 76 -1.89 7.50 -15.92
CA GLY A 76 -2.42 6.51 -16.86
C GLY A 76 -2.40 5.06 -16.37
N THR A 77 -1.85 4.78 -15.18
CA THR A 77 -1.93 3.46 -14.55
C THR A 77 -3.15 3.39 -13.63
N ALA A 78 -4.00 2.40 -13.84
CA ALA A 78 -5.11 2.10 -12.94
C ALA A 78 -4.67 1.11 -11.85
N TYR A 79 -5.05 1.42 -10.61
CA TYR A 79 -4.88 0.58 -9.43
C TYR A 79 -6.25 0.09 -8.94
N HIS A 80 -6.28 -0.72 -7.89
CA HIS A 80 -7.55 -1.19 -7.35
C HIS A 80 -8.40 0.00 -6.84
N PRO A 81 -9.73 0.05 -7.11
CA PRO A 81 -10.57 1.18 -6.70
C PRO A 81 -10.54 1.49 -5.20
N SER A 82 -10.30 0.46 -4.37
CA SER A 82 -10.15 0.62 -2.91
C SER A 82 -8.88 1.35 -2.47
N MET A 83 -8.00 1.78 -3.39
CA MET A 83 -6.84 2.60 -3.03
C MET A 83 -7.25 3.94 -2.42
N SER A 84 -8.47 4.42 -2.69
CA SER A 84 -9.05 5.59 -2.03
C SER A 84 -9.18 5.45 -0.50
N LEU A 85 -9.20 4.22 0.02
CA LEU A 85 -9.26 3.94 1.46
C LEU A 85 -7.88 3.91 2.12
N THR A 86 -6.81 3.89 1.31
CA THR A 86 -5.43 3.98 1.80
C THR A 86 -5.05 5.44 2.04
N ARG A 87 -3.95 5.66 2.77
CA ARG A 87 -3.58 7.01 3.22
C ARG A 87 -2.13 7.32 2.88
N ARG A 88 -1.91 8.55 2.43
CA ARG A 88 -0.63 9.14 2.03
C ARG A 88 -0.34 10.37 2.87
N ILE A 89 0.84 10.42 3.47
CA ILE A 89 1.35 11.57 4.19
C ILE A 89 2.43 12.21 3.33
N TYR A 90 2.32 13.53 3.19
CA TYR A 90 3.22 14.32 2.37
C TYR A 90 3.95 15.35 3.23
N PRO A 91 5.27 15.53 3.04
CA PRO A 91 6.04 16.52 3.79
C PRO A 91 5.52 17.94 3.67
N HIS A 92 5.25 18.38 2.44
CA HIS A 92 4.78 19.74 2.18
C HIS A 92 3.35 20.02 2.68
N VAL A 93 2.57 19.00 3.02
CA VAL A 93 1.17 19.16 3.48
C VAL A 93 1.07 18.97 4.99
N HIS A 94 1.86 18.07 5.57
CA HIS A 94 1.68 17.62 6.95
C HIS A 94 2.89 17.93 7.84
N ASN A 95 3.95 18.54 7.31
CA ASN A 95 5.20 18.79 8.03
C ASN A 95 5.79 17.50 8.68
N MET A 96 5.64 16.38 7.98
CA MET A 96 6.05 15.03 8.40
C MET A 96 6.77 14.30 7.26
N ASP A 97 7.51 13.24 7.55
CA ASP A 97 8.13 12.44 6.48
C ASP A 97 7.09 11.81 5.54
N GLY A 98 7.52 11.59 4.29
CA GLY A 98 6.67 10.96 3.28
C GLY A 98 6.34 9.53 3.68
N PHE A 99 5.04 9.25 3.86
CA PHE A 99 4.59 7.97 4.41
C PHE A 99 3.33 7.46 3.69
N PHE A 100 3.14 6.15 3.71
CA PHE A 100 1.95 5.49 3.18
C PHE A 100 1.51 4.37 4.09
N TYR A 101 0.20 4.19 4.24
CA TYR A 101 -0.36 3.05 4.95
C TYR A 101 -1.71 2.57 4.40
N ALA A 102 -1.93 1.26 4.52
CA ALA A 102 -3.14 0.56 4.09
C ALA A 102 -3.52 -0.51 5.12
N LYS A 103 -4.76 -0.49 5.60
CA LYS A 103 -5.33 -1.53 6.47
C LYS A 103 -6.04 -2.57 5.61
N ILE A 104 -5.66 -3.83 5.77
CA ILE A 104 -6.09 -4.93 4.90
C ILE A 104 -6.62 -6.06 5.77
N GLN A 105 -7.85 -6.48 5.50
CA GLN A 105 -8.51 -7.56 6.22
C GLN A 105 -8.57 -8.83 5.35
N LYS A 106 -8.29 -9.97 5.98
CA LYS A 106 -8.52 -11.29 5.39
C LYS A 106 -9.96 -11.72 5.69
N LYS A 107 -10.77 -11.88 4.64
CA LYS A 107 -12.13 -12.43 4.75
C LYS A 107 -12.13 -13.91 5.08
#